data_AF-A0A3B4B136-F1
#
_entry.id   AF-A0A3B4B136-F1
#
_cell.length_a   1.000
_cell.length_b   1.000
_cell.length_c   1.000
_cell.angle_alpha   90.00
_cell.angle_beta   90.00
_cell.angle_gamma   90.00
#
_symmetry.space_group_name_H-M   'P 1'
#
loop_
_entity.id
_entity.type
_entity.pdbx_description
1 polymer ?
#
loop_
_entity_poly.entity_id
_entity_poly.type
_entity_poly.pdbx_seq_one_letter_code
_entity_poly.pdbx_strand_id
1 'polypeptide(L)'
;PLSSPAPCEPRPQRHTSWLSKRPKHDTSQPDSQHQPGLPLDSGASTPKRQEQLRSCARLLKEMLSKKHVAYAWPFYKPVDVKALGLHDYYDIIKHPMDLSTIKKKLDNRQYKDAQEFAADVRLMFSNCYKAVAEKFQPRRDRD
;
A
#
# COMPACT_ATOMS: atom_id res chain seq x y z
N PRO A 1 48.24 30.89 -27.11
CA PRO A 1 47.24 29.85 -26.77
C PRO A 1 46.86 29.95 -25.27
N LEU A 2 45.84 30.73 -24.88
CA LEU A 2 44.40 30.34 -24.81
C LEU A 2 44.23 28.94 -24.19
N SER A 3 43.58 28.70 -23.05
CA SER A 3 42.45 29.41 -22.43
C SER A 3 42.32 29.13 -20.92
N SER A 4 41.85 30.14 -20.18
CA SER A 4 41.34 30.08 -18.80
C SER A 4 39.95 29.40 -18.72
N PRO A 5 39.52 28.95 -17.52
CA PRO A 5 38.24 28.27 -17.31
C PRO A 5 37.05 29.24 -17.26
N ALA A 6 35.88 28.77 -17.72
CA ALA A 6 34.62 29.52 -17.74
C ALA A 6 33.89 29.48 -16.38
N PRO A 7 33.19 30.57 -15.98
CA PRO A 7 32.26 30.58 -14.85
C PRO A 7 30.82 30.30 -15.31
N CYS A 8 30.06 29.53 -14.52
CA CYS A 8 28.62 29.34 -14.66
C CYS A 8 27.87 30.30 -13.71
N GLU A 9 26.96 31.11 -14.26
CA GLU A 9 25.96 31.91 -13.54
C GLU A 9 24.53 31.58 -14.06
N PRO A 10 23.45 31.86 -13.29
CA PRO A 10 22.14 31.19 -13.43
C PRO A 10 20.94 32.03 -13.95
N ARG A 11 19.82 31.30 -14.21
CA ARG A 11 18.37 31.68 -14.32
C ARG A 11 17.86 32.37 -15.61
N PRO A 12 16.52 32.39 -15.93
CA PRO A 12 15.32 32.19 -15.09
C PRO A 12 14.18 31.27 -15.62
N GLN A 13 13.18 31.10 -14.73
CA GLN A 13 11.96 30.27 -14.77
C GLN A 13 11.00 30.52 -15.96
N ARG A 14 10.38 29.44 -16.47
CA ARG A 14 9.13 29.49 -17.25
C ARG A 14 7.94 29.17 -16.35
N HIS A 15 7.18 30.21 -15.99
CA HIS A 15 5.78 30.09 -15.61
C HIS A 15 4.93 30.27 -16.87
N THR A 16 4.07 29.30 -17.20
CA THR A 16 2.93 29.56 -18.07
C THR A 16 1.67 29.06 -17.39
N SER A 17 0.92 30.06 -16.96
CA SER A 17 -0.44 30.08 -16.45
C SER A 17 -1.41 29.17 -17.20
N TRP A 18 -2.05 28.26 -16.48
CA TRP A 18 -3.34 27.71 -16.88
C TRP A 18 -4.41 28.78 -16.66
N LEU A 19 -4.87 29.39 -17.75
CA LEU A 19 -6.04 30.27 -17.74
C LEU A 19 -7.07 29.79 -18.78
N SER A 20 -8.13 29.18 -18.24
CA SER A 20 -9.54 29.26 -18.63
C SER A 20 -9.89 29.71 -20.05
N LYS A 21 -10.56 28.82 -20.82
CA LYS A 21 -11.71 29.19 -21.68
C LYS A 21 -12.71 28.03 -21.80
N ARG A 22 -13.89 28.21 -21.17
CA ARG A 22 -15.15 27.54 -21.52
C ARG A 22 -15.72 28.17 -22.80
N PRO A 23 -16.42 27.40 -23.64
CA PRO A 23 -17.54 27.93 -24.43
C PRO A 23 -18.89 27.35 -23.98
N LYS A 24 -19.95 28.17 -24.01
CA LYS A 24 -21.35 27.82 -23.73
C LYS A 24 -22.12 27.53 -25.03
N HIS A 25 -22.85 26.41 -25.02
CA HIS A 25 -24.20 26.10 -25.54
C HIS A 25 -24.81 26.88 -26.73
N ASP A 26 -25.26 26.14 -27.76
CA ASP A 26 -26.54 26.41 -28.47
C ASP A 26 -27.24 25.11 -28.95
N THR A 27 -28.41 24.87 -28.34
CA THR A 27 -29.72 24.37 -28.79
C THR A 27 -29.89 23.50 -30.06
N SER A 28 -30.39 22.26 -29.89
CA SER A 28 -31.70 21.78 -30.42
C SER A 28 -31.95 20.28 -30.18
N GLN A 29 -33.02 19.96 -29.45
CA GLN A 29 -33.65 18.63 -29.21
C GLN A 29 -34.58 18.23 -30.41
N PRO A 30 -35.20 17.02 -30.55
CA PRO A 30 -35.93 16.31 -29.48
C PRO A 30 -36.00 14.75 -29.48
N ASP A 31 -36.49 14.27 -28.33
CA ASP A 31 -37.22 13.04 -27.95
C ASP A 31 -37.00 11.65 -28.60
N SER A 32 -36.67 10.67 -27.74
CA SER A 32 -37.43 9.41 -27.60
C SER A 32 -37.01 8.58 -26.35
N GLN A 33 -37.88 8.62 -25.34
CA GLN A 33 -38.35 7.51 -24.46
C GLN A 33 -37.35 6.60 -23.69
N HIS A 34 -37.29 6.84 -22.38
CA HIS A 34 -37.26 5.92 -21.24
C HIS A 34 -36.84 4.44 -21.45
N GLN A 35 -35.72 4.04 -20.83
CA GLN A 35 -35.55 2.69 -20.28
C GLN A 35 -35.42 2.73 -18.75
N PRO A 36 -36.17 1.91 -18.00
CA PRO A 36 -36.01 1.76 -16.56
C PRO A 36 -34.90 0.75 -16.27
N GLY A 37 -33.71 1.24 -15.92
CA GLY A 37 -32.54 0.42 -15.60
C GLY A 37 -32.36 0.20 -14.09
N LEU A 38 -32.94 -0.92 -13.62
CA LEU A 38 -32.49 -1.89 -12.60
C LEU A 38 -31.73 -1.43 -11.32
N PRO A 39 -31.94 -2.15 -10.17
CA PRO A 39 -31.34 -1.78 -8.90
C PRO A 39 -29.82 -1.97 -8.91
N LEU A 40 -29.10 -0.97 -8.43
CA LEU A 40 -27.67 -1.04 -8.14
C LEU A 40 -27.38 -1.97 -6.97
N ASP A 41 -26.31 -2.74 -7.17
CA ASP A 41 -25.36 -3.23 -6.18
C ASP A 41 -25.71 -4.52 -5.41
N SER A 42 -25.33 -5.66 -6.01
CA SER A 42 -24.86 -6.85 -5.28
C SER A 42 -24.09 -7.81 -6.21
N GLY A 43 -22.77 -7.85 -6.06
CA GLY A 43 -22.05 -9.14 -6.05
C GLY A 43 -21.24 -9.62 -7.26
N ALA A 44 -21.23 -8.93 -8.42
CA ALA A 44 -20.42 -9.39 -9.55
C ALA A 44 -18.99 -8.82 -9.51
N SER A 45 -18.07 -9.51 -8.84
CA SER A 45 -16.64 -9.14 -8.88
C SER A 45 -16.13 -9.19 -10.32
N THR A 46 -15.51 -8.11 -10.80
CA THR A 46 -14.96 -8.10 -12.16
C THR A 46 -13.90 -9.20 -12.35
N PRO A 47 -13.81 -9.85 -13.54
CA PRO A 47 -12.83 -10.91 -13.78
C PRO A 47 -11.38 -10.48 -13.48
N LYS A 48 -11.05 -9.22 -13.80
CA LYS A 48 -9.75 -8.59 -13.52
C LYS A 48 -9.43 -8.58 -12.03
N ARG A 49 -10.39 -8.21 -11.18
CA ARG A 49 -10.23 -8.22 -9.71
C ARG A 49 -9.96 -9.63 -9.20
N GLN A 50 -10.72 -10.62 -9.68
CA GLN A 50 -10.55 -12.01 -9.25
C GLN A 50 -9.20 -12.59 -9.69
N GLU A 51 -8.67 -12.17 -10.82
CA GLU A 51 -7.32 -12.55 -11.28
C GLU A 51 -6.23 -11.92 -10.42
N GLN A 52 -6.36 -10.64 -10.07
CA GLN A 52 -5.43 -9.94 -9.19
C GLN A 52 -5.32 -10.63 -7.82
N LEU A 53 -6.46 -10.96 -7.19
CA LEU A 53 -6.47 -11.65 -5.89
C LEU A 53 -5.92 -13.09 -5.97
N ARG A 54 -6.15 -13.79 -7.10
CA ARG A 54 -5.47 -15.07 -7.37
C ARG A 54 -3.96 -14.91 -7.46
N SER A 55 -3.48 -13.81 -8.04
CA SER A 55 -2.06 -13.49 -8.06
C SER A 55 -1.51 -13.22 -6.65
N CYS A 56 -2.23 -12.47 -5.82
CA CYS A 56 -1.89 -12.26 -4.40
C CYS A 56 -1.76 -13.59 -3.64
N ALA A 57 -2.67 -14.54 -3.89
CA ALA A 57 -2.61 -15.87 -3.27
C ALA A 57 -1.34 -16.64 -3.67
N ARG A 58 -0.91 -16.54 -4.93
CA ARG A 58 0.35 -17.15 -5.40
C ARG A 58 1.57 -16.52 -4.72
N LEU A 59 1.59 -15.19 -4.61
CA LEU A 59 2.67 -14.46 -3.92
C LEU A 59 2.75 -14.87 -2.45
N LEU A 60 1.62 -14.92 -1.75
CA LEU A 60 1.57 -15.35 -0.36
C LEU A 60 2.06 -16.79 -0.19
N LYS A 61 1.68 -17.69 -1.10
CA LYS A 61 2.18 -19.07 -1.09
C LYS A 61 3.69 -19.14 -1.29
N GLU A 62 4.25 -18.32 -2.18
CA GLU A 62 5.70 -18.25 -2.38
C GLU A 62 6.40 -17.73 -1.12
N MET A 63 5.92 -16.64 -0.50
CA MET A 63 6.48 -16.09 0.75
C MET A 63 6.49 -17.10 1.91
N LEU A 64 5.48 -17.97 1.97
CA LEU A 64 5.36 -19.04 2.96
C LEU A 64 6.13 -20.32 2.59
N SER A 65 6.77 -20.36 1.42
CA SER A 65 7.47 -21.56 0.96
C SER A 65 8.79 -21.77 1.70
N LYS A 66 9.27 -23.03 1.67
CA LYS A 66 10.54 -23.44 2.29
C LYS A 66 11.74 -22.64 1.79
N LYS A 67 11.66 -22.05 0.59
CA LYS A 67 12.74 -21.23 0.00
C LYS A 67 13.08 -20.01 0.84
N HIS A 68 12.10 -19.45 1.56
CA HIS A 68 12.27 -18.22 2.34
C HIS A 68 12.35 -18.45 3.85
N VAL A 69 12.28 -19.71 4.32
CA VAL A 69 12.24 -20.04 5.76
C VAL A 69 13.41 -19.45 6.52
N ALA A 70 14.60 -19.36 5.91
CA ALA A 70 15.80 -18.84 6.56
C ALA A 70 15.64 -17.41 7.15
N TYR A 71 14.72 -16.60 6.61
CA TYR A 71 14.50 -15.22 7.06
C TYR A 71 13.03 -14.84 7.23
N ALA A 72 12.10 -15.58 6.63
CA ALA A 72 10.67 -15.25 6.67
C ALA A 72 9.96 -15.84 7.89
N TRP A 73 10.57 -16.80 8.60
CA TRP A 73 9.95 -17.47 9.74
C TRP A 73 9.39 -16.53 10.84
N PRO A 74 9.99 -15.36 11.15
CA PRO A 74 9.44 -14.45 12.17
C PRO A 74 8.10 -13.82 11.76
N PHE A 75 7.79 -13.82 10.46
CA PHE A 75 6.56 -13.23 9.92
C PHE A 75 5.43 -14.26 9.77
N TYR A 76 5.66 -15.54 10.07
CA TYR A 76 4.66 -16.59 9.87
C TYR A 76 3.52 -16.54 10.88
N LYS A 77 3.75 -15.93 12.03
CA LYS A 77 2.80 -15.81 13.14
C LYS A 77 2.86 -14.39 13.72
N PRO A 78 1.81 -13.96 14.44
CA PRO A 78 1.88 -12.72 15.20
C PRO A 78 3.11 -12.69 16.10
N VAL A 79 3.67 -11.49 16.31
CA VAL A 79 4.82 -11.28 17.18
C VAL A 79 4.47 -11.69 18.61
N ASP A 80 5.24 -12.62 19.18
CA ASP A 80 5.13 -12.98 20.59
C ASP A 80 5.87 -11.96 21.46
N VAL A 81 5.11 -10.94 21.84
CA VAL A 81 5.60 -9.78 22.59
C VAL A 81 6.21 -10.16 23.94
N LYS A 82 5.61 -11.17 24.61
CA LYS A 82 6.06 -11.64 25.93
C LYS A 82 7.36 -12.42 25.81
N ALA A 83 7.42 -13.37 24.86
CA ALA A 83 8.62 -14.16 24.63
C ALA A 83 9.82 -13.29 24.21
N LEU A 84 9.58 -12.16 23.53
CA LEU A 84 10.62 -11.24 23.08
C LEU A 84 10.95 -10.11 24.06
N GLY A 85 10.24 -10.01 25.19
CA GLY A 85 10.45 -8.96 26.19
C GLY A 85 10.16 -7.54 25.68
N LEU A 86 9.23 -7.39 24.72
CA LEU A 86 8.92 -6.11 24.08
C LEU A 86 7.77 -5.41 24.81
N HIS A 87 8.03 -4.88 26.01
CA HIS A 87 6.99 -4.32 26.88
C HIS A 87 6.14 -3.21 26.23
N ASP A 88 6.75 -2.36 25.41
CA ASP A 88 6.08 -1.20 24.80
C ASP A 88 5.57 -1.48 23.36
N TYR A 89 5.57 -2.75 22.93
CA TYR A 89 5.29 -3.10 21.53
C TYR A 89 3.93 -2.61 21.04
N TYR A 90 2.86 -2.79 21.82
CA TYR A 90 1.51 -2.37 21.42
C TYR A 90 1.29 -0.86 21.56
N ASP A 91 2.18 -0.17 22.30
CA ASP A 91 2.19 1.28 22.36
C ASP A 91 2.77 1.90 21.08
N ILE A 92 3.73 1.21 20.46
CA ILE A 92 4.36 1.64 19.22
C ILE A 92 3.61 1.10 17.99
N ILE A 93 3.25 -0.19 18.01
CA ILE A 93 2.63 -0.92 16.91
C ILE A 93 1.12 -1.01 17.11
N LYS A 94 0.40 -0.08 16.47
CA LYS A 94 -1.07 0.04 16.59
C LYS A 94 -1.85 -1.02 15.82
N HIS A 95 -1.29 -1.52 14.73
CA HIS A 95 -1.95 -2.52 13.88
C HIS A 95 -0.98 -3.67 13.56
N PRO A 96 -0.85 -4.65 14.46
CA PRO A 96 -0.03 -5.84 14.21
C PRO A 96 -0.47 -6.55 12.93
N MET A 97 0.49 -7.09 12.18
CA MET A 97 0.22 -7.83 10.94
C MET A 97 1.29 -8.90 10.72
N ASP A 98 0.87 -10.06 10.22
CA ASP A 98 1.70 -11.24 9.96
C ASP A 98 1.13 -12.07 8.80
N LEU A 99 1.93 -12.98 8.23
CA LEU A 99 1.53 -13.77 7.07
C LEU A 99 0.37 -14.73 7.35
N SER A 100 0.19 -15.22 8.59
CA SER A 100 -0.98 -16.04 8.93
C SER A 100 -2.26 -15.21 8.99
N THR A 101 -2.18 -13.97 9.46
CA THR A 101 -3.31 -13.03 9.44
C THR A 101 -3.66 -12.63 8.01
N ILE A 102 -2.67 -12.27 7.19
CA ILE A 102 -2.88 -11.97 5.75
C ILE A 102 -3.50 -13.16 5.03
N LYS A 103 -3.04 -14.38 5.31
CA LYS A 103 -3.63 -15.62 4.77
C LYS A 103 -5.10 -15.76 5.15
N LYS A 104 -5.44 -15.61 6.43
CA LYS A 104 -6.83 -15.69 6.89
C LYS A 104 -7.72 -14.64 6.21
N LYS A 105 -7.24 -13.39 6.09
CA LYS A 105 -7.97 -12.32 5.40
C LYS A 105 -8.23 -12.66 3.94
N LEU A 106 -7.22 -13.21 3.25
CA LEU A 106 -7.35 -13.60 1.84
C LEU A 106 -8.30 -14.78 1.64
N ASP A 107 -8.17 -15.84 2.46
CA ASP A 107 -9.03 -17.03 2.41
C ASP A 107 -10.50 -16.68 2.71
N ASN A 108 -10.72 -15.75 3.65
CA ASN A 108 -12.05 -15.25 4.02
C ASN A 108 -12.59 -14.16 3.08
N ARG A 109 -11.92 -13.89 1.95
CA ARG A 109 -12.29 -12.87 0.95
C ARG A 109 -12.48 -11.47 1.53
N GLN A 110 -11.71 -11.13 2.57
CA GLN A 110 -11.80 -9.83 3.26
C GLN A 110 -11.08 -8.71 2.50
N TYR A 111 -10.30 -9.03 1.47
CA TYR A 111 -9.69 -8.02 0.61
C TYR A 111 -10.62 -7.62 -0.54
N LYS A 112 -10.91 -6.32 -0.61
CA LYS A 112 -11.66 -5.72 -1.72
C LYS A 112 -10.84 -5.74 -2.99
N ASP A 113 -9.53 -5.55 -2.93
CA ASP A 113 -8.65 -5.59 -4.09
C ASP A 113 -7.21 -5.97 -3.73
N ALA A 114 -6.33 -6.00 -4.72
CA ALA A 114 -4.91 -6.28 -4.51
C ALA A 114 -4.15 -5.16 -3.76
N GLN A 115 -4.68 -3.94 -3.73
CA GLN A 115 -4.04 -2.83 -3.02
C GLN A 115 -4.18 -3.00 -1.52
N GLU A 116 -5.35 -3.44 -1.04
CA GLU A 116 -5.55 -3.76 0.38
C GLU A 116 -4.64 -4.92 0.84
N PHE A 117 -4.48 -5.96 0.02
CA PHE A 117 -3.49 -7.03 0.29
C PHE A 117 -2.07 -6.46 0.38
N ALA A 118 -1.67 -5.64 -0.59
CA ALA A 118 -0.34 -5.06 -0.61
C ALA A 118 -0.11 -4.08 0.56
N ALA A 119 -1.15 -3.39 1.02
CA ALA A 119 -1.10 -2.52 2.18
C ALA A 119 -0.78 -3.31 3.45
N ASP A 120 -1.42 -4.46 3.68
CA ASP A 120 -1.11 -5.31 4.83
C ASP A 120 0.30 -5.90 4.77
N VAL A 121 0.76 -6.32 3.59
CA VAL A 121 2.14 -6.81 3.42
C VAL A 121 3.15 -5.71 3.75
N ARG A 122 2.92 -4.48 3.26
CA ARG A 122 3.77 -3.33 3.60
C ARG A 122 3.70 -3.00 5.10
N LEU A 123 2.51 -3.02 5.70
CA LEU A 123 2.30 -2.78 7.12
C LEU A 123 3.09 -3.77 7.98
N MET A 124 3.06 -5.06 7.64
CA MET A 124 3.84 -6.10 8.32
C MET A 124 5.33 -5.75 8.34
N PHE A 125 5.90 -5.36 7.20
CA PHE A 125 7.32 -4.95 7.13
C PHE A 125 7.58 -3.64 7.86
N SER A 126 6.74 -2.62 7.69
CA SER A 126 6.87 -1.34 8.38
C SER A 126 6.83 -1.49 9.90
N ASN A 127 5.96 -2.36 10.42
CA ASN A 127 5.90 -2.67 11.84
C ASN A 127 7.19 -3.34 12.33
N CYS A 128 7.76 -4.24 11.53
CA CYS A 128 9.03 -4.87 11.85
C CYS A 128 10.16 -3.83 11.96
N TYR A 129 10.30 -2.94 10.97
CA TYR A 129 11.31 -1.88 11.03
C TYR A 129 11.14 -0.97 12.24
N LYS A 130 9.91 -0.58 12.58
CA LYS A 130 9.61 0.24 13.77
C LYS A 130 9.98 -0.47 15.07
N ALA A 131 9.56 -1.72 15.23
CA ALA A 131 9.85 -2.50 16.44
C ALA A 131 11.35 -2.76 16.60
N VAL A 132 12.06 -2.96 15.49
CA VAL A 132 13.52 -3.13 15.46
C VAL A 132 14.22 -1.81 15.84
N ALA A 133 13.79 -0.68 15.29
CA ALA A 133 14.38 0.63 15.60
C ALA A 133 14.31 0.93 17.11
N GLU A 134 13.17 0.70 17.74
CA GLU A 134 12.97 0.92 19.19
C GLU A 134 13.79 -0.05 20.04
N LYS A 135 14.00 -1.29 19.59
CA LYS A 135 14.87 -2.26 20.28
C LYS A 135 16.34 -1.84 20.28
N PHE A 136 16.77 -1.07 19.28
CA PHE A 136 18.13 -0.55 19.14
C PHE A 136 18.28 0.92 19.52
N GLN A 137 17.22 1.56 20.03
CA GLN A 137 17.36 2.83 20.70
C GLN A 137 18.31 2.60 21.89
N PRO A 138 19.44 3.33 22.02
CA PRO A 138 20.15 3.35 23.29
C PRO A 138 19.10 3.72 24.32
N ARG A 139 18.95 2.93 25.39
CA ARG A 139 18.18 3.38 26.54
C ARG A 139 18.77 4.74 26.89
N ARG A 140 18.11 5.83 26.51
CA ARG A 140 18.48 7.16 26.99
C ARG A 140 18.26 7.03 28.48
N ASP A 141 19.38 7.08 29.19
CA ASP A 141 19.49 6.81 30.60
C ASP A 141 18.30 7.44 31.33
N ARG A 142 17.52 6.59 32.00
CA ARG A 142 16.49 7.05 32.90
C ARG A 142 17.23 7.32 34.20
N ASP A 143 17.55 8.59 34.42
CA ASP A 143 18.03 9.16 35.68
C ASP A 143 17.21 8.65 36.89
#